data_AF-K0KCT9-F1
#
_entry.id   AF-K0KCT9-F1
#
_cell.length_a   1.000
_cell.length_b   1.000
_cell.length_c   1.000
_cell.angle_alpha   90.00
_cell.angle_beta   90.00
_cell.angle_gamma   90.00
#
_symmetry.space_group_name_H-M   'P 1'
#
loop_
_entity.id
_entity.type
_entity.pdbx_description
1 polymer ?
#
loop_
_entity_poly.entity_id
_entity_poly.type
_entity_poly.pdbx_seq_one_letter_code
_entity_poly.pdbx_strand_id
1 'polypeptide(L)'
;MFGQGAYAIQLFGKNFHDSYGFPETSTESIMIGITIKYTCIFVAIFLETFGFFMTFIAIVSVITRSKGLHFHKGWWAMTFPLGTMSISTNLTGKLMNYETFKIISCIYGVCLILITIGCLIGSLIYETPRLKDFEDEVDEVDHEKSGTEVVHDLESGTLYDK
;
A
#
# COMPACT_ATOMS: atom_id res chain seq x y z
N MET A 1 1.45 -8.14 -4.11
CA MET A 1 0.92 -8.93 -5.25
C MET A 1 0.54 -10.36 -4.84
N PHE A 2 1.36 -11.05 -4.04
CA PHE A 2 1.03 -12.40 -3.55
C PHE A 2 -0.29 -12.49 -2.75
N GLY A 3 -0.61 -11.51 -1.90
CA GLY A 3 -1.89 -11.49 -1.16
C GLY A 3 -3.12 -11.37 -2.06
N GLN A 4 -3.07 -10.55 -3.12
CA GLN A 4 -4.17 -10.44 -4.08
C GLN A 4 -4.32 -11.71 -4.94
N GLY A 5 -3.21 -12.35 -5.31
CA GLY A 5 -3.23 -13.63 -6.01
C GLY A 5 -3.83 -14.76 -5.16
N ALA A 6 -3.40 -14.87 -3.90
CA ALA A 6 -3.96 -15.83 -2.95
C ALA A 6 -5.46 -15.59 -2.70
N TYR A 7 -5.88 -14.33 -2.54
CA TYR A 7 -7.28 -13.95 -2.40
C TYR A 7 -8.12 -14.36 -3.62
N ALA A 8 -7.62 -14.12 -4.84
CA ALA A 8 -8.30 -14.48 -6.07
C ALA A 8 -8.49 -16.01 -6.21
N ILE A 9 -7.47 -16.80 -5.88
CA ILE A 9 -7.53 -18.28 -5.92
C ILE A 9 -8.57 -18.80 -4.91
N GLN A 10 -8.61 -18.24 -3.70
CA GLN A 10 -9.60 -18.61 -2.69
C GLN A 10 -11.03 -18.26 -3.12
N LEU A 11 -11.20 -17.07 -3.72
CA LEU A 11 -12.51 -16.63 -4.22
C LEU A 11 -12.97 -17.50 -5.40
N PHE A 12 -12.05 -17.90 -6.28
CA PHE A 12 -12.34 -18.86 -7.35
C PHE A 12 -12.82 -20.20 -6.79
N GLY A 13 -12.09 -20.78 -5.82
CA GLY A 13 -12.49 -22.04 -5.18
C GLY A 13 -13.85 -21.95 -4.48
N LYS A 14 -14.17 -20.80 -3.88
CA LYS A 14 -15.50 -20.54 -3.29
C LYS A 14 -16.60 -20.46 -4.36
N ASN A 15 -16.43 -19.64 -5.39
CA ASN A 15 -17.42 -19.51 -6.46
C ASN A 15 -17.62 -20.83 -7.22
N PHE A 16 -16.55 -21.61 -7.38
CA PHE A 16 -16.61 -22.94 -7.97
C PHE A 16 -17.48 -23.84 -7.10
N HIS A 17 -17.19 -23.97 -5.80
CA HIS A 17 -18.04 -24.75 -4.89
C HIS A 17 -19.52 -24.30 -4.90
N ASP A 18 -19.77 -22.99 -4.88
CA ASP A 18 -21.13 -22.45 -4.92
C ASP A 18 -21.84 -22.77 -6.26
N SER A 19 -21.11 -22.82 -7.38
CA SER A 19 -21.66 -23.18 -8.71
C SER A 19 -22.05 -24.65 -8.84
N TYR A 20 -21.48 -25.54 -8.03
CA TYR A 20 -21.86 -26.96 -7.96
C TYR A 20 -22.88 -27.24 -6.83
N GLY A 21 -23.25 -26.22 -6.05
CA GLY A 21 -24.22 -26.31 -4.96
C GLY A 21 -25.69 -26.14 -5.36
N PHE A 22 -26.00 -25.97 -6.66
CA PHE A 22 -27.38 -25.88 -7.12
C PHE A 22 -28.12 -27.22 -6.94
N PRO A 23 -29.41 -27.20 -6.55
CA PRO A 23 -30.18 -28.36 -6.04
C PRO A 23 -30.39 -29.52 -7.04
N GLU A 24 -29.90 -29.40 -8.27
CA GLU A 24 -30.04 -30.40 -9.35
C GLU A 24 -28.76 -31.20 -9.60
N THR A 25 -27.77 -31.08 -8.71
CA THR A 25 -26.42 -31.66 -8.88
C THR A 25 -26.25 -32.98 -8.13
N SER A 26 -25.68 -33.99 -8.78
CA SER A 26 -25.42 -35.30 -8.17
C SER A 26 -24.40 -35.20 -7.02
N THR A 27 -24.51 -36.08 -6.02
CA THR A 27 -23.60 -36.15 -4.85
C THR A 27 -22.12 -36.14 -5.26
N GLU A 28 -21.78 -36.75 -6.41
CA GLU A 28 -20.42 -36.77 -6.94
C GLU A 28 -19.88 -35.39 -7.32
N SER A 29 -20.72 -34.52 -7.90
CA SER A 29 -20.22 -33.19 -8.32
C SER A 29 -20.07 -32.23 -7.13
N ILE A 30 -20.83 -32.43 -6.04
CA ILE A 30 -20.62 -31.71 -4.78
C ILE A 30 -19.25 -32.05 -4.19
N MET A 31 -18.86 -33.33 -4.19
CA MET A 31 -17.55 -33.79 -3.70
C MET A 31 -16.38 -33.21 -4.49
N ILE A 32 -16.54 -33.04 -5.81
CA ILE A 32 -15.55 -32.39 -6.68
C ILE A 32 -15.40 -30.90 -6.31
N GLY A 33 -16.52 -30.19 -6.09
CA GLY A 33 -16.51 -28.79 -5.68
C GLY A 33 -15.82 -28.56 -4.32
N ILE A 34 -16.06 -29.44 -3.35
CA ILE A 34 -15.39 -29.40 -2.04
C ILE A 34 -13.88 -29.63 -2.21
N THR A 35 -13.48 -30.63 -3.00
CA THR A 35 -12.06 -30.96 -3.23
C THR A 35 -11.32 -29.79 -3.85
N ILE A 36 -11.88 -29.18 -4.90
CA ILE A 36 -11.28 -28.02 -5.58
C ILE A 36 -11.15 -26.83 -4.63
N LYS A 37 -12.17 -26.57 -3.79
CA LYS A 37 -12.10 -25.51 -2.78
C LYS A 37 -10.90 -25.69 -1.84
N TYR A 38 -10.69 -26.90 -1.31
CA TYR A 38 -9.56 -27.17 -0.42
C TYR A 38 -8.20 -27.12 -1.14
N THR A 39 -8.11 -27.58 -2.39
CA THR A 39 -6.89 -27.44 -3.19
C THR A 39 -6.52 -25.96 -3.42
N CYS A 40 -7.50 -25.12 -3.76
CA CYS A 40 -7.30 -23.68 -3.92
C CYS A 40 -6.83 -23.02 -2.61
N ILE A 41 -7.43 -23.36 -1.47
CA ILE A 41 -7.01 -22.83 -0.16
C ILE A 41 -5.56 -23.27 0.16
N PHE A 42 -5.19 -24.52 -0.13
CA PHE A 42 -3.83 -25.02 0.11
C PHE A 42 -2.79 -24.23 -0.69
N VAL A 43 -3.03 -24.00 -1.99
CA VAL A 43 -2.15 -23.18 -2.84
C VAL A 43 -2.09 -21.74 -2.34
N ALA A 44 -3.22 -21.18 -1.89
CA ALA A 44 -3.26 -19.83 -1.34
C ALA A 44 -2.44 -19.70 -0.05
N ILE A 45 -2.51 -20.65 0.88
CA ILE A 45 -1.71 -20.67 2.12
C ILE A 45 -0.21 -20.77 1.80
N PHE A 46 0.17 -21.53 0.77
CA PHE A 46 1.55 -21.59 0.32
C PHE A 46 2.05 -20.23 -0.19
N LEU A 47 1.24 -19.55 -1.01
CA LEU A 47 1.53 -18.18 -1.47
C LEU A 47 1.59 -17.19 -0.30
N GLU A 48 0.70 -17.31 0.68
CA GLU A 48 0.71 -16.48 1.88
C GLU A 48 2.00 -16.68 2.70
N THR A 49 2.46 -17.92 2.85
CA THR A 49 3.70 -18.23 3.59
C THR A 49 4.93 -17.62 2.91
N PHE A 50 5.01 -17.71 1.58
CA PHE A 50 6.09 -17.07 0.82
C PHE A 50 6.04 -15.54 0.93
N GLY A 51 4.84 -14.95 0.94
CA GLY A 51 4.64 -13.53 1.22
C GLY A 51 5.15 -13.13 2.61
N PHE A 52 4.88 -13.93 3.64
CA PHE A 52 5.38 -13.68 4.99
C PHE A 52 6.91 -13.69 5.05
N PHE A 53 7.56 -14.66 4.40
CA PHE A 53 9.02 -14.71 4.30
C PHE A 53 9.61 -13.45 3.65
N MET A 54 9.02 -12.98 2.55
CA MET A 54 9.44 -11.75 1.88
C MET A 54 9.23 -10.52 2.76
N THR A 55 8.12 -10.42 3.50
CA THR A 55 7.90 -9.30 4.43
C THR A 55 8.92 -9.29 5.56
N PHE A 56 9.33 -10.47 6.06
CA PHE A 56 10.36 -10.58 7.08
C PHE A 56 11.71 -10.07 6.56
N ILE A 57 12.14 -10.52 5.37
CA ILE A 57 13.37 -10.03 4.74
C ILE A 57 13.32 -8.52 4.52
N ALA A 58 12.17 -7.99 4.08
CA ALA A 58 12.02 -6.57 3.83
C ALA A 58 12.13 -5.74 5.13
N ILE A 59 11.52 -6.19 6.23
CA ILE A 59 11.67 -5.56 7.55
C ILE A 59 13.14 -5.59 8.02
N VAL A 60 13.79 -6.75 7.92
CA VAL A 60 15.21 -6.91 8.28
C VAL A 60 16.11 -6.01 7.43
N SER A 61 15.82 -5.89 6.12
CA SER A 61 16.54 -5.01 5.21
C SER A 61 16.42 -3.55 5.63
N VAL A 62 15.21 -3.10 5.96
CA VAL A 62 14.94 -1.73 6.44
C VAL A 62 15.71 -1.46 7.74
N ILE A 63 15.62 -2.36 8.74
CA ILE A 63 16.31 -2.20 10.03
C ILE A 63 17.83 -2.17 9.83
N THR A 64 18.37 -3.06 9.01
CA THR A 64 19.83 -3.18 8.78
C THR A 64 20.40 -1.97 8.06
N ARG A 65 19.63 -1.34 7.17
CA ARG A 65 20.03 -0.12 6.44
C ARG A 65 19.72 1.19 7.18
N SER A 66 19.06 1.13 8.34
CA SER A 66 18.60 2.28 9.14
C SER A 66 19.71 3.02 9.92
N LYS A 67 20.95 3.07 9.41
CA LYS A 67 22.03 3.88 10.03
C LYS A 67 22.02 5.37 9.61
N GLY A 68 21.04 5.79 8.81
CA GLY A 68 20.78 7.20 8.48
C GLY A 68 19.36 7.34 7.95
N LEU A 69 18.44 7.82 8.78
CA LEU A 69 17.03 8.03 8.44
C LEU A 69 16.88 9.22 7.48
N HIS A 70 17.22 9.04 6.21
CA HIS A 70 16.61 9.86 5.17
C HIS A 70 15.29 9.19 4.80
N PHE A 71 14.20 9.82 5.25
CA PHE A 71 12.86 9.39 4.90
C PHE A 71 12.73 9.42 3.37
N HIS A 72 12.49 8.25 2.75
CA HIS A 72 12.37 8.14 1.29
C HIS A 72 10.97 7.61 0.94
N LYS A 73 10.40 8.09 -0.18
CA LYS A 73 9.03 7.76 -0.62
C LYS A 73 8.75 6.25 -0.77
N GLY A 74 9.77 5.39 -0.83
CA GLY A 74 9.61 3.94 -0.95
C GLY A 74 9.19 3.22 0.33
N TRP A 75 9.13 3.89 1.48
CA TRP A 75 8.50 3.33 2.69
C TRP A 75 7.00 3.05 2.51
N TRP A 76 6.33 3.80 1.62
CA TRP A 76 4.95 3.53 1.23
C TRP A 76 4.78 2.23 0.43
N ALA A 77 5.84 1.70 -0.19
CA ALA A 77 5.76 0.44 -0.92
C ALA A 77 5.56 -0.77 0.02
N MET A 78 5.78 -0.62 1.33
CA MET A 78 5.63 -1.68 2.33
C MET A 78 4.20 -1.86 2.83
N THR A 79 3.39 -0.81 2.83
CA THR A 79 2.00 -0.86 3.34
C THR A 79 1.10 -1.66 2.39
N PHE A 80 1.35 -1.58 1.08
CA PHE A 80 0.59 -2.32 0.08
C PHE A 80 0.67 -3.85 0.25
N PRO A 81 1.86 -4.50 0.26
CA PRO A 81 1.94 -5.94 0.48
C PRO A 81 1.38 -6.33 1.85
N LEU A 82 1.68 -5.60 2.93
CA LEU A 82 1.15 -5.89 4.27
C LEU A 82 -0.39 -5.87 4.32
N GLY A 83 -1.03 -4.88 3.71
CA GLY A 83 -2.50 -4.80 3.66
C GLY A 83 -3.12 -5.92 2.84
N THR A 84 -2.56 -6.23 1.66
CA THR A 84 -3.07 -7.32 0.83
C THR A 84 -2.94 -8.70 1.51
N MET A 85 -1.90 -8.89 2.32
CA MET A 85 -1.71 -10.13 3.08
C MET A 85 -2.72 -10.25 4.24
N SER A 86 -2.96 -9.18 5.00
CA SER A 86 -3.99 -9.17 6.06
C SER A 86 -5.38 -9.56 5.51
N ILE A 87 -5.77 -9.02 4.35
CA ILE A 87 -7.06 -9.32 3.71
C ILE A 87 -7.13 -10.79 3.26
N SER A 88 -6.07 -11.30 2.63
CA SER A 88 -6.01 -12.71 2.17
C SER A 88 -6.12 -13.68 3.35
N THR A 89 -5.34 -13.47 4.42
CA THR A 89 -5.36 -14.33 5.59
C THR A 89 -6.69 -14.28 6.35
N ASN A 90 -7.39 -13.12 6.32
CA ASN A 90 -8.75 -13.02 6.85
C ASN A 90 -9.73 -13.89 6.06
N LEU A 91 -9.62 -13.89 4.72
CA LEU A 91 -10.44 -14.74 3.85
C LEU A 91 -10.15 -16.23 4.13
N THR A 92 -8.88 -16.61 4.26
CA THR A 92 -8.48 -17.98 4.63
C THR A 92 -9.12 -18.42 5.93
N GLY A 93 -9.10 -17.56 6.96
CA GLY A 93 -9.75 -17.83 8.25
C GLY A 93 -11.27 -18.00 8.15
N LYS A 94 -11.92 -17.23 7.27
CA LYS A 94 -13.37 -17.39 6.99
C LYS A 94 -13.68 -18.69 6.24
N LEU A 95 -12.86 -19.08 5.26
CA LEU A 95 -13.09 -20.31 4.49
C LEU A 95 -12.84 -21.58 5.31
N MET A 96 -11.84 -21.55 6.19
CA MET A 96 -11.46 -22.69 7.04
C MET A 96 -12.19 -22.74 8.39
N ASN A 97 -12.96 -21.71 8.74
CA ASN A 97 -13.60 -21.55 10.06
C ASN A 97 -12.63 -21.62 11.25
N TYR A 98 -11.36 -21.24 11.04
CA TYR A 98 -10.35 -21.21 12.10
C TYR A 98 -10.14 -19.78 12.60
N GLU A 99 -10.38 -19.56 13.89
CA GLU A 99 -10.20 -18.26 14.53
C GLU A 99 -8.74 -17.81 14.57
N THR A 100 -7.79 -18.76 14.62
CA THR A 100 -6.34 -18.48 14.62
C THR A 100 -5.91 -17.62 13.44
N PHE A 101 -6.43 -17.90 12.24
CA PHE A 101 -6.11 -17.11 11.04
C PHE A 101 -6.72 -15.70 11.09
N LYS A 102 -7.87 -15.53 11.75
CA LYS A 102 -8.46 -14.19 11.98
C LYS A 102 -7.57 -13.36 12.90
N ILE A 103 -7.03 -13.96 13.96
CA ILE A 103 -6.12 -13.28 14.89
C ILE A 103 -4.85 -12.84 14.15
N ILE A 104 -4.24 -13.73 13.35
CA ILE A 104 -3.06 -13.40 12.54
C ILE A 104 -3.37 -12.24 11.58
N SER A 105 -4.52 -12.28 10.89
CA SER A 105 -4.93 -11.19 9.99
C SER A 105 -5.06 -9.84 10.71
N CYS A 106 -5.53 -9.85 11.96
CA CYS A 106 -5.67 -8.65 12.78
C CYS A 106 -4.32 -8.08 13.20
N ILE A 107 -3.37 -8.94 13.60
CA ILE A 107 -2.00 -8.54 13.94
C ILE A 107 -1.34 -7.85 12.75
N TYR A 108 -1.45 -8.42 11.55
CA TYR A 108 -0.95 -7.78 10.33
C TYR A 108 -1.63 -6.44 10.03
N GLY A 109 -2.93 -6.32 10.31
CA GLY A 109 -3.68 -5.07 10.18
C GLY A 109 -3.20 -3.98 11.16
N VAL A 110 -2.95 -4.35 12.43
CA VAL A 110 -2.43 -3.41 13.43
C VAL A 110 -1.00 -2.97 13.08
N CYS A 111 -0.12 -3.91 12.71
CA CYS A 111 1.23 -3.60 12.25
C CYS A 111 1.21 -2.66 11.03
N LEU A 112 0.30 -2.90 10.08
CA LEU A 112 0.10 -2.01 8.93
C LEU A 112 -0.27 -0.60 9.36
N ILE A 113 -1.22 -0.44 10.29
CA ILE A 113 -1.64 0.87 10.78
C ILE A 113 -0.47 1.61 11.45
N LEU A 114 0.28 0.93 12.33
CA LEU A 114 1.44 1.52 13.01
C LEU A 114 2.51 1.98 12.01
N ILE A 115 2.82 1.13 11.02
CA ILE A 115 3.77 1.48 9.96
C ILE A 115 3.24 2.64 9.12
N THR A 116 1.93 2.67 8.82
CA THR A 116 1.31 3.74 8.04
C THR A 116 1.35 5.07 8.80
N ILE A 117 1.11 5.08 10.10
CA ILE A 117 1.21 6.27 10.95
C ILE A 117 2.67 6.76 10.99
N GLY A 118 3.63 5.85 11.19
CA GLY A 118 5.05 6.20 11.13
C GLY A 118 5.45 6.78 9.76
N CYS A 119 4.89 6.22 8.67
CA CYS A 119 5.09 6.74 7.34
C CYS A 119 4.49 8.14 7.14
N LEU A 120 3.28 8.36 7.66
CA LEU A 120 2.59 9.66 7.62
C LEU A 120 3.38 10.74 8.35
N ILE A 121 3.86 10.46 9.56
CA ILE A 121 4.64 11.40 10.36
C ILE A 121 5.96 11.73 9.65
N GLY A 122 6.67 10.73 9.15
CA GLY A 122 7.93 10.95 8.43
C GLY A 122 7.74 11.71 7.11
N SER A 123 6.64 11.47 6.39
CA SER A 123 6.26 12.27 5.22
C SER A 123 6.00 13.73 5.61
N LEU A 124 5.23 13.97 6.68
CA LEU A 124 4.88 15.32 7.16
C LEU A 124 6.12 16.13 7.57
N ILE A 125 7.08 15.48 8.23
CA ILE A 125 8.34 16.12 8.66
C ILE A 125 9.25 16.41 7.45
N TYR A 126 9.20 15.61 6.40
CA TYR A 126 10.03 15.82 5.19
C TYR A 126 9.44 16.86 4.24
N GLU A 127 8.11 17.05 4.25
CA GLU A 127 7.40 17.94 3.33
C GLU A 127 7.27 19.37 3.88
N THR A 128 7.23 19.55 5.21
CA THR A 128 7.20 20.89 5.84
C THR A 128 8.43 21.77 5.59
N PRO A 129 9.70 21.31 5.65
CA PRO A 129 10.85 22.14 5.31
C PRO A 129 10.93 22.43 3.80
N ARG A 130 10.51 21.47 2.95
CA ARG A 130 10.53 21.63 1.49
C ARG A 130 9.49 22.63 0.99
N LEU A 131 8.33 22.73 1.63
CA LEU A 131 7.34 23.75 1.31
C LEU A 131 7.89 25.14 1.63
N LYS A 132 8.61 25.26 2.75
CA LYS A 132 9.23 26.52 3.19
C LYS A 132 10.29 27.01 2.22
N ASP A 133 11.19 26.13 1.78
CA ASP A 133 12.20 26.45 0.75
C ASP A 133 11.55 26.87 -0.57
N PHE A 134 10.40 26.26 -0.93
CA PHE A 134 9.68 26.61 -2.15
C PHE A 134 8.92 27.93 -2.03
N GLU A 135 8.40 28.26 -0.84
CA GLU A 135 7.75 29.54 -0.54
C GLU A 135 8.79 30.68 -0.57
N ASP A 136 9.98 30.46 0.02
CA ASP A 136 11.10 31.40 0.00
C ASP A 136 11.62 31.65 -1.44
N GLU A 137 11.71 30.61 -2.29
CA GLU A 137 12.15 30.74 -3.69
C GLU A 137 11.10 31.45 -4.57
N VAL A 138 9.81 31.28 -4.29
CA VAL A 138 8.72 32.01 -4.98
C VAL A 138 8.71 33.48 -4.57
N ASP A 139 8.89 33.80 -3.28
CA ASP A 139 8.94 35.18 -2.79
C ASP A 139 10.16 35.96 -3.34
N GLU A 140 11.33 35.32 -3.49
CA GLU A 140 12.50 35.95 -4.14
C GLU A 140 12.24 36.30 -5.61
N VAL A 141 11.62 35.39 -6.37
CA VAL A 141 11.33 35.58 -7.80
C VAL A 141 10.28 36.68 -8.02
N ASP A 142 9.27 36.78 -7.15
CA ASP A 142 8.25 37.83 -7.23
C ASP A 142 8.82 39.21 -6.86
N HIS A 143 9.75 39.28 -5.90
CA HIS A 143 10.48 40.53 -5.59
C HIS A 143 11.39 40.99 -6.74
N GLU A 144 12.08 40.07 -7.42
CA GLU A 144 12.96 40.39 -8.56
C GLU A 144 12.16 40.90 -9.78
N LYS A 145 11.01 40.28 -10.06
CA LYS A 145 10.10 40.74 -11.12
C LYS A 145 9.48 42.10 -10.82
N SER A 146 9.04 42.34 -9.59
CA SER A 146 8.47 43.63 -9.19
C SER A 146 9.50 44.77 -9.30
N GLY A 147 10.77 44.52 -8.96
CA GLY A 147 11.84 45.51 -9.14
C GLY A 147 12.14 45.79 -10.62
N THR A 148 12.09 44.76 -11.47
CA THR A 148 12.39 44.88 -12.90
C THR A 148 11.28 45.60 -13.67
N GLU A 149 10.00 45.36 -13.34
CA GLU A 149 8.87 46.11 -13.92
C GLU A 149 8.91 47.60 -13.55
N VAL A 150 9.21 47.94 -12.30
CA VAL A 150 9.30 49.35 -11.85
C VAL A 150 10.43 50.12 -12.55
N VAL A 151 11.57 49.47 -12.79
CA VAL A 151 12.68 50.09 -13.53
C VAL A 151 12.32 50.31 -15.01
N HIS A 152 11.64 49.35 -15.63
CA HIS A 152 11.18 49.45 -17.02
C HIS A 152 10.10 50.54 -17.21
N ASP A 153 9.24 50.75 -16.22
CA ASP A 153 8.25 51.85 -16.22
C ASP A 153 8.91 53.24 -16.05
N LEU A 154 10.01 53.34 -15.30
CA LEU A 154 10.76 54.58 -15.14
C LEU A 154 11.55 54.98 -16.40
N GLU A 155 12.14 54.01 -17.11
CA GLU A 155 12.81 54.27 -18.40
C GLU A 155 11.83 54.59 -19.53
N SER A 156 10.61 54.01 -19.50
CA SER A 156 9.59 54.30 -20.51
C SER A 156 8.84 55.61 -20.25
N GLY A 157 8.62 56.01 -18.99
CA GLY A 157 8.00 57.29 -18.64
C GLY A 157 8.89 58.52 -18.91
N THR A 158 10.22 58.38 -18.86
CA THR A 158 11.15 59.47 -19.13
C THR A 158 11.33 59.78 -20.62
N LEU A 159 10.84 58.92 -21.53
CA LEU A 159 10.89 59.12 -22.98
C LEU A 159 9.72 59.93 -23.55
N TYR A 160 8.66 60.18 -22.79
CA TYR A 160 7.48 60.94 -23.25
C TYR A 160 7.40 62.39 -22.72
N ASP A 161 8.39 62.84 -21.95
CA ASP A 161 8.43 64.17 -21.32
C ASP A 161 9.50 65.11 -21.95
N LYS A 162 9.67 65.02 -23.28
CA LYS A 162 10.49 65.96 -24.08
C LYS A 162 9.80 66.36 -25.39
#